data_AF-A0ABD1ZH18-F1
#
_entry.id   AF-A0ABD1ZH18-F1
#
_cell.length_a   1.000
_cell.length_b   1.000
_cell.length_c   1.000
_cell.angle_alpha   90.00
_cell.angle_beta   90.00
_cell.angle_gamma   90.00
#
_symmetry.space_group_name_H-M   'P 1'
#
loop_
_entity.id
_entity.type
_entity.pdbx_description
1 polymer ?
#
loop_
_entity_poly.entity_id
_entity_poly.type
_entity_poly.pdbx_seq_one_letter_code
_entity_poly.pdbx_strand_id
1 'polypeptide(L)'
;MLILYLNTMALYWFCKYEEALGILQKNYPNGKEAIAYIRAIDPRKFSRYALVLLRYGRVTSNAVECMNAAFLKLREYVARRLLFEVWIYVMRSFYERRIAIEGSIELLTEYAKGRLSEFEREYGRYVTYNADDDNALVQTNGGVDQWIVRRHPRLSCSCYEPQEMQWPCIHVMSWCKGKGEDYLPYVDIIYFQKSLVACYSQAIPPITEQDLASHITCRAPEAAIRNGRARIVRIPNGGGTSRWHREYMYPKRDEPRLINSQGPLTATSKEDASPSIEHGKGKSMRRCGICMEIGHRRTTCPILKQADALRAEYFTDS
;
A
#
# COMPACT_ATOMS: atom_id res chain seq x y z
N MET A 1 -12.28 23.16 26.06
CA MET A 1 -11.31 22.81 24.98
C MET A 1 -11.38 21.36 24.51
N LEU A 2 -11.55 20.35 25.38
CA LEU A 2 -11.68 18.93 24.96
C LEU A 2 -12.94 18.62 24.12
N ILE A 3 -14.07 19.30 24.40
CA ILE A 3 -15.35 19.08 23.69
C ILE A 3 -15.35 19.72 22.29
N LEU A 4 -14.67 20.87 22.11
CA LEU A 4 -14.46 21.46 20.77
C LEU A 4 -13.49 20.63 19.92
N TYR A 5 -12.48 20.01 20.53
CA TYR A 5 -11.55 19.10 19.86
C TYR A 5 -12.24 17.80 19.39
N LEU A 6 -13.12 17.23 20.21
CA LEU A 6 -13.89 16.03 19.84
C LEU A 6 -14.98 16.33 18.80
N ASN A 7 -15.66 17.47 18.89
CA ASN A 7 -16.69 17.87 17.93
C ASN A 7 -16.11 18.25 16.56
N THR A 8 -14.96 18.92 16.50
CA THR A 8 -14.30 19.25 15.21
C THR A 8 -13.73 18.02 14.51
N MET A 9 -13.18 17.06 15.26
CA MET A 9 -12.81 15.76 14.71
C MET A 9 -14.04 15.01 14.21
N ALA A 10 -15.10 14.86 15.02
CA ALA A 10 -16.32 14.16 14.61
C ALA A 10 -17.02 14.79 13.39
N LEU A 11 -17.10 16.12 13.31
CA LEU A 11 -17.64 16.85 12.15
C LEU A 11 -16.80 16.62 10.89
N TYR A 12 -15.46 16.64 11.03
CA TYR A 12 -14.54 16.34 9.95
C TYR A 12 -14.71 14.91 9.40
N TRP A 13 -14.96 13.94 10.28
CA TRP A 13 -15.23 12.53 9.93
C TRP A 13 -16.60 12.34 9.26
N PHE A 14 -17.65 13.00 9.78
CA PHE A 14 -19.02 12.82 9.30
C PHE A 14 -19.27 13.54 7.97
N CYS A 15 -18.73 14.75 7.79
CA CYS A 15 -18.84 15.47 6.52
C CYS A 15 -18.13 14.72 5.38
N LYS A 16 -16.91 14.21 5.60
CA LYS A 16 -16.21 13.36 4.61
C LYS A 16 -16.95 12.04 4.35
N TYR A 17 -17.62 11.48 5.36
CA TYR A 17 -18.44 10.27 5.20
C TYR A 17 -19.68 10.52 4.32
N GLU A 18 -20.48 11.54 4.62
CA GLU A 18 -21.66 11.87 3.81
C GLU A 18 -21.28 12.42 2.42
N GLU A 19 -20.20 13.20 2.32
CA GLU A 19 -19.66 13.66 1.03
C GLU A 19 -19.19 12.47 0.18
N ALA A 20 -18.42 11.55 0.76
CA ALA A 20 -17.98 10.34 0.06
C ALA A 20 -19.16 9.44 -0.34
N LEU A 21 -20.17 9.30 0.51
CA LEU A 21 -21.41 8.59 0.17
C LEU A 21 -22.19 9.30 -0.93
N GLY A 22 -22.24 10.63 -0.91
CA GLY A 22 -22.87 11.46 -1.95
C GLY A 22 -22.17 11.31 -3.30
N ILE A 23 -20.83 11.33 -3.32
CA ILE A 23 -20.01 11.06 -4.50
C ILE A 23 -20.26 9.63 -5.00
N LEU A 24 -20.31 8.65 -4.09
CA LEU A 24 -20.55 7.26 -4.45
C LEU A 24 -21.97 7.07 -5.02
N GLN A 25 -22.97 7.76 -4.48
CA GLN A 25 -24.34 7.75 -4.99
C GLN A 25 -24.47 8.41 -6.35
N LYS A 26 -23.75 9.52 -6.57
CA LYS A 26 -23.71 10.24 -7.85
C LYS A 26 -23.02 9.43 -8.94
N ASN A 27 -21.89 8.81 -8.63
CA ASN A 27 -21.06 8.10 -9.61
C ASN A 27 -21.54 6.65 -9.83
N TYR A 28 -22.25 6.07 -8.87
CA TYR A 28 -22.76 4.70 -8.93
C TYR A 28 -24.23 4.67 -8.54
N PRO A 29 -25.15 5.11 -9.43
CA PRO A 29 -26.58 5.14 -9.15
C PRO A 29 -27.17 3.73 -8.89
N ASN A 30 -26.51 2.67 -9.37
CA ASN A 30 -26.84 1.27 -9.08
C ASN A 30 -26.20 0.74 -7.79
N GLY A 31 -25.37 1.52 -7.11
CA GLY A 31 -24.69 1.19 -5.86
C GLY A 31 -25.54 1.37 -4.60
N LYS A 32 -26.87 1.50 -4.73
CA LYS A 32 -27.79 1.76 -3.61
C LYS A 32 -27.64 0.74 -2.48
N GLU A 33 -27.45 -0.53 -2.83
CA GLU A 33 -27.26 -1.61 -1.85
C GLU A 33 -25.94 -1.47 -1.09
N ALA A 34 -24.86 -1.07 -1.77
CA ALA A 34 -23.57 -0.80 -1.12
C ALA A 34 -23.63 0.42 -0.19
N ILE A 35 -24.33 1.48 -0.61
CA ILE A 35 -24.55 2.68 0.22
C ILE A 35 -25.39 2.32 1.45
N ALA A 36 -26.48 1.58 1.27
CA ALA A 36 -27.33 1.11 2.35
C ALA A 36 -26.56 0.24 3.34
N TYR A 37 -25.72 -0.67 2.83
CA TYR A 37 -24.82 -1.48 3.64
C TYR A 37 -23.84 -0.61 4.46
N ILE A 38 -23.18 0.37 3.83
CA ILE A 38 -22.24 1.26 4.52
C ILE A 38 -22.96 2.12 5.58
N ARG A 39 -24.19 2.57 5.31
CA ARG A 39 -25.04 3.32 6.27
C ARG A 39 -25.52 2.47 7.44
N ALA A 40 -25.73 1.17 7.22
CA ALA A 40 -26.12 0.24 8.28
C ALA A 40 -24.98 -0.09 9.25
N ILE A 41 -23.72 0.18 8.88
CA ILE A 41 -22.58 -0.01 9.77
C ILE A 41 -22.53 1.18 10.74
N ASP A 42 -22.67 0.90 12.05
CA ASP A 42 -22.43 1.88 13.10
C ASP A 42 -21.04 2.53 12.88
N PRO A 43 -20.96 3.86 12.69
CA PRO A 43 -19.68 4.55 12.46
C PRO A 43 -18.64 4.30 13.55
N ARG A 44 -19.08 3.93 14.77
CA ARG A 44 -18.20 3.54 15.88
C ARG A 44 -17.37 2.30 15.61
N LYS A 45 -17.83 1.45 14.68
CA LYS A 45 -17.11 0.24 14.23
C LYS A 45 -16.03 0.55 13.20
N PHE A 46 -16.01 1.76 12.63
CA PHE A 46 -14.93 2.14 11.73
C PHE A 46 -13.64 2.31 12.52
N SER A 47 -12.57 1.67 12.02
CA SER A 47 -11.27 1.70 12.69
C SER A 47 -10.71 3.11 12.95
N ARG A 48 -11.19 4.12 12.20
CA ARG A 48 -10.85 5.53 12.38
C ARG A 48 -11.63 6.24 13.49
N TYR A 49 -12.81 5.72 13.84
CA TYR A 49 -13.56 6.23 14.99
C TYR A 49 -12.84 5.90 16.31
N ALA A 50 -12.31 4.67 16.41
CA ALA A 50 -11.64 4.19 17.63
C ALA A 50 -10.16 4.60 17.72
N LEU A 51 -9.54 5.10 16.65
CA LEU A 51 -8.13 5.49 16.64
C LEU A 51 -7.98 7.00 16.60
N VAL A 52 -7.37 7.52 17.67
CA VAL A 52 -6.96 8.92 17.78
C VAL A 52 -5.77 9.24 16.86
N LEU A 53 -5.05 8.22 16.40
CA LEU A 53 -3.88 8.36 15.53
C LEU A 53 -4.25 8.37 14.03
N LEU A 54 -3.54 9.20 13.27
CA LEU A 54 -3.69 9.28 11.82
C LEU A 54 -3.17 8.01 11.15
N ARG A 55 -3.95 7.52 10.18
CA ARG A 55 -3.56 6.39 9.32
C ARG A 55 -3.11 6.94 7.98
N TYR A 56 -1.79 6.97 7.75
CA TYR A 56 -1.12 7.47 6.54
C TYR A 56 -1.35 6.58 5.30
N GLY A 57 -2.59 6.39 4.86
CA GLY A 57 -2.92 5.60 3.67
C GLY A 57 -2.51 4.11 3.72
N ARG A 58 -1.95 3.64 4.84
CA ARG A 58 -1.54 2.24 5.03
C ARG A 58 -2.77 1.41 5.36
N VAL A 59 -3.19 0.60 4.38
CA VAL A 59 -4.15 -0.48 4.62
C VAL A 59 -3.44 -1.52 5.50
N THR A 60 -4.10 -1.98 6.56
CA THR A 60 -3.55 -2.97 7.49
C THR A 60 -3.12 -4.27 6.81
N SER A 61 -3.65 -4.55 5.61
CA SER A 61 -3.22 -5.67 4.76
C SER A 61 -1.74 -5.61 4.42
N ASN A 62 -1.17 -4.44 4.08
CA ASN A 62 0.23 -4.35 3.66
C ASN A 62 1.19 -4.72 4.81
N ALA A 63 0.85 -4.33 6.05
CA ALA A 63 1.62 -4.68 7.23
C ALA A 63 1.52 -6.19 7.56
N VAL A 64 0.33 -6.77 7.40
CA VAL A 64 0.12 -8.20 7.62
C VAL A 64 0.77 -9.03 6.50
N GLU A 65 0.70 -8.57 5.26
CA GLU A 65 1.26 -9.22 4.08
C GLU A 65 2.79 -9.22 4.11
N CYS A 66 3.43 -8.11 4.52
CA CYS A 66 4.88 -8.08 4.64
C CYS A 66 5.38 -9.01 5.75
N MET A 67 4.68 -9.09 6.89
CA MET A 67 5.00 -10.05 7.94
C MET A 67 4.74 -11.49 7.51
N ASN A 68 3.62 -11.76 6.83
CA ASN A 68 3.32 -13.09 6.30
C ASN A 68 4.39 -13.55 5.30
N ALA A 69 4.87 -12.66 4.43
CA ALA A 69 5.94 -12.96 3.49
C ALA A 69 7.24 -13.32 4.23
N ALA A 70 7.58 -12.59 5.31
CA ALA A 70 8.72 -12.93 6.16
C ALA A 70 8.54 -14.27 6.89
N PHE A 71 7.32 -14.60 7.32
CA PHE A 71 7.03 -15.80 8.11
C PHE A 71 6.76 -17.07 7.30
N LEU A 72 6.56 -16.98 5.99
CA LEU A 72 6.30 -18.15 5.13
C LEU A 72 7.33 -19.28 5.31
N LYS A 73 8.59 -18.92 5.52
CA LYS A 73 9.71 -19.88 5.74
C LYS A 73 9.92 -20.24 7.21
N LEU A 74 9.39 -19.45 8.13
CA LEU A 74 9.62 -19.60 9.57
C LEU A 74 8.53 -20.41 10.28
N ARG A 75 7.35 -20.54 9.65
CA ARG A 75 6.16 -21.18 10.25
C ARG A 75 6.31 -22.65 10.61
N GLU A 76 7.31 -23.33 10.06
CA GLU A 76 7.59 -24.75 10.33
C GLU A 76 8.54 -24.94 11.53
N TYR A 77 9.12 -23.86 12.05
CA TYR A 77 9.96 -23.91 13.23
C TYR A 77 9.15 -24.06 14.52
N VAL A 78 9.73 -24.77 15.48
CA VAL A 78 9.26 -24.77 16.88
C VAL A 78 9.28 -23.34 17.42
N ALA A 79 8.33 -23.00 18.30
CA ALA A 79 8.11 -21.64 18.79
C ALA A 79 9.39 -20.90 19.21
N ARG A 80 10.31 -21.57 19.92
CA ARG A 80 11.60 -20.98 20.33
C ARG A 80 12.43 -20.57 19.11
N ARG A 81 12.64 -21.48 18.17
CA ARG A 81 13.41 -21.22 16.95
C ARG A 81 12.73 -20.16 16.08
N LEU A 82 11.40 -20.18 16.00
CA LEU A 82 10.64 -19.14 15.30
C LEU A 82 10.91 -17.75 15.89
N LEU A 83 10.81 -17.59 17.22
CA LEU A 83 11.08 -16.31 17.88
C LEU A 83 12.51 -15.84 17.66
N PHE A 84 13.47 -16.76 17.73
CA PHE A 84 14.88 -16.47 17.44
C PHE A 84 15.10 -15.96 16.01
N GLU A 85 14.51 -16.63 15.02
CA GLU A 85 14.61 -16.22 13.61
C GLU A 85 13.90 -14.88 13.34
N VAL A 86 12.77 -14.62 14.01
CA VAL A 86 12.10 -13.31 13.96
C VAL A 86 13.01 -12.23 14.55
N TRP A 87 13.66 -12.49 15.68
CA TRP A 87 14.59 -11.56 16.29
C TRP A 87 15.76 -11.24 15.35
N ILE A 88 16.39 -12.26 14.75
CA ILE A 88 17.45 -12.08 13.75
C ILE A 88 16.95 -11.22 12.58
N TYR A 89 15.76 -11.53 12.05
CA TYR A 89 15.17 -10.78 10.94
C TYR A 89 15.00 -9.30 11.28
N VAL A 90 14.44 -8.99 12.45
CA VAL A 90 14.19 -7.61 12.89
C VAL A 90 15.52 -6.90 13.14
N MET A 91 16.45 -7.52 13.86
CA MET A 91 17.79 -6.97 14.15
C MET A 91 18.53 -6.62 12.87
N ARG A 92 18.61 -7.56 11.91
CA ARG A 92 19.25 -7.33 10.60
C ARG A 92 18.54 -6.22 9.81
N SER A 93 17.21 -6.26 9.76
CA SER A 93 16.42 -5.24 9.03
C SER A 93 16.61 -3.83 9.61
N PHE A 94 16.73 -3.71 10.93
CA PHE A 94 17.02 -2.43 11.59
C PHE A 94 18.42 -1.93 11.24
N TYR A 95 19.42 -2.80 11.30
CA TYR A 95 20.80 -2.47 10.96
C TYR A 95 20.94 -2.05 9.49
N GLU A 96 20.42 -2.85 8.55
CA GLU A 96 20.47 -2.54 7.11
C GLU A 96 19.81 -1.19 6.80
N ARG A 97 18.65 -0.91 7.40
CA ARG A 97 17.97 0.39 7.22
C ARG A 97 18.76 1.53 7.83
N ARG A 98 19.32 1.36 9.03
CA ARG A 98 20.16 2.37 9.67
C ARG A 98 21.31 2.78 8.75
N ILE A 99 22.07 1.81 8.22
CA ILE A 99 23.19 2.08 7.30
C ILE A 99 22.71 2.79 6.03
N ALA A 100 21.58 2.35 5.46
CA ALA A 100 21.01 2.99 4.28
C ALA A 100 20.58 4.45 4.52
N ILE A 101 20.13 4.76 5.74
CA ILE A 101 19.64 6.10 6.13
C ILE A 101 20.80 7.03 6.52
N GLU A 102 21.82 6.52 7.24
CA GLU A 102 22.98 7.29 7.70
C GLU A 102 23.81 7.87 6.55
N GLY A 103 23.81 7.23 5.38
CA GLY A 103 24.47 7.75 4.19
C GLY A 103 23.73 8.89 3.47
N SER A 104 22.52 9.25 3.91
CA SER A 104 21.69 10.26 3.23
C SER A 104 21.89 11.65 3.81
N ILE A 105 22.19 12.62 2.93
CA ILE A 105 22.27 14.06 3.25
C ILE A 105 20.95 14.81 3.00
N GLU A 106 19.88 14.07 2.67
CA GLU A 106 18.60 14.64 2.30
C GLU A 106 17.84 15.21 3.51
N LEU A 107 17.07 16.28 3.29
CA LEU A 107 16.25 16.90 4.33
C LEU A 107 15.00 16.05 4.65
N LEU A 108 14.36 15.54 3.61
CA LEU A 108 13.12 14.78 3.67
C LEU A 108 13.37 13.31 3.37
N THR A 109 12.52 12.44 3.91
CA THR A 109 12.49 11.03 3.52
C THR A 109 12.20 10.89 2.03
N GLU A 110 12.75 9.85 1.40
CA GLU A 110 12.55 9.57 -0.03
C GLU A 110 11.07 9.54 -0.43
N TYR A 111 10.22 9.02 0.46
CA TYR A 111 8.76 8.98 0.26
C TYR A 111 8.15 10.39 0.18
N ALA A 112 8.47 11.27 1.13
CA ALA A 112 7.95 12.63 1.13
C ALA A 112 8.56 13.45 -0.01
N LYS A 113 9.86 13.31 -0.27
CA LYS A 113 10.57 13.96 -1.37
C LYS A 113 9.92 13.64 -2.70
N GLY A 114 9.75 12.36 -3.03
CA GLY A 114 9.13 11.95 -4.30
C GLY A 114 7.73 12.53 -4.48
N ARG A 115 6.93 12.55 -3.41
CA ARG A 115 5.55 13.06 -3.44
C ARG A 115 5.47 14.58 -3.57
N LEU A 116 6.29 15.32 -2.83
CA LEU A 116 6.31 16.78 -2.90
C LEU A 116 6.90 17.25 -4.23
N SER A 117 7.92 16.58 -4.77
CA SER A 117 8.46 16.88 -6.11
C SER A 117 7.46 16.60 -7.24
N GLU A 118 6.57 15.61 -7.09
CA GLU A 118 5.43 15.44 -8.00
C GLU A 118 4.53 16.67 -7.95
N PHE A 119 4.17 17.15 -6.76
CA PHE A 119 3.34 18.36 -6.63
C PHE A 119 4.02 19.61 -7.17
N GLU A 120 5.34 19.75 -6.98
CA GLU A 120 6.12 20.88 -7.52
C GLU A 120 5.99 21.03 -9.03
N ARG A 121 5.93 19.91 -9.74
CA ARG A 121 5.78 19.88 -11.20
C ARG A 121 4.36 20.21 -11.67
N GLU A 122 3.38 20.14 -10.78
CA GLU A 122 1.97 20.19 -11.15
C GLU A 122 1.21 21.38 -10.56
N TYR A 123 1.67 22.00 -9.48
CA TYR A 123 0.93 23.07 -8.79
C TYR A 123 0.72 24.29 -9.69
N GLY A 124 1.51 24.46 -10.77
CA GLY A 124 1.37 25.57 -11.72
C GLY A 124 0.08 25.51 -12.56
N ARG A 125 -0.66 24.40 -12.51
CA ARG A 125 -1.98 24.24 -13.16
C ARG A 125 -3.13 24.88 -12.39
N TYR A 126 -2.83 25.44 -11.22
CA TYR A 126 -3.81 26.00 -10.29
C TYR A 126 -3.63 27.50 -10.16
N VAL A 127 -4.75 28.21 -10.07
CA VAL A 127 -4.83 29.64 -9.79
C VAL A 127 -5.32 29.82 -8.37
N THR A 128 -4.67 30.71 -7.62
CA THR A 128 -5.03 30.98 -6.23
C THR A 128 -5.56 32.40 -6.05
N TYR A 129 -6.67 32.53 -5.34
CA TYR A 129 -7.32 33.78 -4.95
C TYR A 129 -7.30 33.86 -3.42
N ASN A 130 -6.51 34.79 -2.89
CA ASN A 130 -6.42 35.01 -1.46
C ASN A 130 -7.66 35.76 -0.97
N ALA A 131 -8.34 35.22 0.04
CA ALA A 131 -9.38 35.95 0.76
C ALA A 131 -8.76 36.80 1.87
N ASP A 132 -7.74 36.27 2.55
CA ASP A 132 -6.92 36.95 3.55
C ASP A 132 -5.51 36.29 3.65
N ASP A 133 -4.83 36.42 4.79
CA ASP A 133 -3.51 35.83 5.03
C ASP A 133 -3.52 34.34 5.39
N ASP A 134 -4.68 33.82 5.78
CA ASP A 134 -4.87 32.45 6.24
C ASP A 134 -5.82 31.65 5.35
N ASN A 135 -6.60 32.31 4.49
CA ASN A 135 -7.66 31.69 3.70
C ASN A 135 -7.51 32.01 2.22
N ALA A 136 -7.65 30.97 1.38
CA ALA A 136 -7.62 31.12 -0.07
C ALA A 136 -8.55 30.13 -0.78
N LEU A 137 -9.04 30.56 -1.95
CA LEU A 137 -9.68 29.71 -2.94
C LEU A 137 -8.63 29.33 -3.99
N VAL A 138 -8.40 28.04 -4.19
CA VAL A 138 -7.52 27.50 -5.21
C VAL A 138 -8.38 26.80 -6.25
N GLN A 139 -8.16 27.02 -7.53
CA GLN A 139 -8.93 26.37 -8.59
C GLN A 139 -8.06 25.93 -9.75
N THR A 140 -8.54 24.96 -10.54
CA THR A 140 -7.89 24.59 -11.80
C THR A 140 -7.94 25.75 -12.79
N ASN A 141 -6.99 25.80 -13.74
CA ASN A 141 -7.07 26.70 -14.89
C ASN A 141 -8.40 26.48 -15.62
N GLY A 142 -9.31 27.47 -15.56
CA GLY A 142 -10.68 27.37 -16.08
C GLY A 142 -11.78 27.26 -15.03
N GLY A 143 -11.44 27.15 -13.74
CA GLY A 143 -12.37 27.27 -12.61
C GLY A 143 -13.34 26.09 -12.40
N VAL A 144 -13.10 24.95 -13.06
CA VAL A 144 -13.99 23.77 -12.97
C VAL A 144 -13.95 23.15 -11.59
N ASP A 145 -12.74 22.97 -11.05
CA ASP A 145 -12.54 22.37 -9.74
C ASP A 145 -11.98 23.42 -8.78
N GLN A 146 -12.51 23.44 -7.56
CA GLN A 146 -12.23 24.48 -6.58
C GLN A 146 -11.99 23.86 -5.20
N TRP A 147 -11.03 24.44 -4.49
CA TRP A 147 -10.65 24.01 -3.15
C TRP A 147 -10.43 25.19 -2.23
N ILE A 148 -10.85 25.03 -0.97
CA ILE A 148 -10.65 26.02 0.07
C ILE A 148 -9.45 25.59 0.90
N VAL A 149 -8.42 26.44 0.93
CA VAL A 149 -7.21 26.27 1.75
C VAL A 149 -7.31 27.18 2.97
N ARG A 150 -6.98 26.63 4.15
CA ARG A 150 -6.91 27.39 5.41
C ARG A 150 -5.65 27.05 6.20
N ARG A 151 -4.94 28.08 6.70
CA ARG A 151 -3.73 27.95 7.54
C ARG A 151 -4.06 27.65 9.01
N HIS A 152 -5.04 28.34 9.58
CA HIS A 152 -5.27 28.39 11.03
C HIS A 152 -6.53 27.62 11.45
N PRO A 153 -6.54 26.92 12.62
CA PRO A 153 -5.44 26.70 13.58
C PRO A 153 -4.49 25.54 13.21
N ARG A 154 -4.81 24.81 12.14
CA ARG A 154 -3.94 23.80 11.52
C ARG A 154 -4.16 23.89 10.02
N LEU A 155 -3.10 23.58 9.26
CA LEU A 155 -3.21 23.54 7.81
C LEU A 155 -4.33 22.58 7.39
N SER A 156 -5.22 23.07 6.53
CA SER A 156 -6.34 22.30 6.00
C SER A 156 -6.62 22.69 4.55
N CYS A 157 -7.11 21.70 3.79
CA CYS A 157 -7.62 21.91 2.45
C CYS A 157 -8.92 21.13 2.29
N SER A 158 -9.89 21.63 1.53
CA SER A 158 -11.10 20.85 1.22
C SER A 158 -10.82 19.59 0.38
N CYS A 159 -9.60 19.39 -0.14
CA CYS A 159 -9.18 18.09 -0.69
C CYS A 159 -8.83 17.04 0.40
N TYR A 160 -8.76 17.45 1.67
CA TYR A 160 -8.51 16.61 2.84
C TYR A 160 -7.13 15.95 2.95
N GLU A 161 -6.28 16.08 1.94
CA GLU A 161 -4.95 15.46 1.94
C GLU A 161 -4.05 15.99 3.07
N PRO A 162 -3.95 17.31 3.35
CA PRO A 162 -3.11 17.79 4.45
C PRO A 162 -3.53 17.27 5.82
N GLN A 163 -4.82 17.10 6.04
CA GLN A 163 -5.36 16.60 7.30
C GLN A 163 -5.15 15.09 7.47
N GLU A 164 -5.07 14.34 6.36
CA GLU A 164 -4.88 12.89 6.35
C GLU A 164 -3.40 12.50 6.36
N MET A 165 -2.61 13.20 5.56
CA MET A 165 -1.19 12.91 5.33
C MET A 165 -0.26 13.80 6.13
N GLN A 166 -0.73 14.89 6.74
CA GLN A 166 0.10 15.84 7.50
C GLN A 166 1.26 16.45 6.69
N TRP A 167 1.04 16.68 5.41
CA TRP A 167 1.94 17.42 4.54
C TRP A 167 1.13 18.39 3.68
N PRO A 168 1.74 19.44 3.08
CA PRO A 168 0.99 20.28 2.15
C PRO A 168 0.58 19.46 0.92
N CYS A 169 -0.69 19.58 0.55
CA CYS A 169 -1.15 19.06 -0.74
C CYS A 169 -0.81 20.05 -1.86
N ILE A 170 -1.01 19.64 -3.10
CA ILE A 170 -0.75 20.47 -4.28
C ILE A 170 -1.47 21.84 -4.24
N HIS A 171 -2.69 21.91 -3.68
CA HIS A 171 -3.42 23.18 -3.54
C HIS A 171 -2.77 24.12 -2.52
N VAL A 172 -2.30 23.56 -1.39
CA VAL A 172 -1.56 24.32 -0.39
C VAL A 172 -0.24 24.83 -0.99
N MET A 173 0.47 23.99 -1.74
CA MET A 173 1.72 24.40 -2.40
C MET A 173 1.50 25.51 -3.44
N SER A 174 0.41 25.43 -4.21
CA SER A 174 0.01 26.51 -5.13
C SER A 174 -0.25 27.82 -4.38
N TRP A 175 -0.95 27.75 -3.24
CA TRP A 175 -1.20 28.91 -2.38
C TRP A 175 0.09 29.50 -1.79
N CYS A 176 0.99 28.66 -1.24
CA CYS A 176 2.30 29.08 -0.73
C CYS A 176 3.10 29.81 -1.81
N LYS A 177 3.15 29.24 -3.03
CA LYS A 177 3.80 29.91 -4.17
C LYS A 177 3.18 31.26 -4.50
N GLY A 178 1.85 31.35 -4.49
CA GLY A 178 1.14 32.61 -4.75
C GLY A 178 1.46 33.70 -3.71
N LYS A 179 1.77 33.32 -2.47
CA LYS A 179 2.22 34.21 -1.39
C LYS A 179 3.74 34.43 -1.36
N GLY A 180 4.52 33.66 -2.13
CA GLY A 180 5.99 33.67 -2.04
C GLY A 180 6.53 33.01 -0.76
N GLU A 181 5.76 32.12 -0.15
CA GLU A 181 6.11 31.40 1.08
C GLU A 181 6.67 29.99 0.77
N ASP A 182 7.52 29.50 1.66
CA ASP A 182 7.97 28.11 1.66
C ASP A 182 6.89 27.17 2.22
N TYR A 183 6.74 25.99 1.63
CA TYR A 183 5.79 24.98 2.06
C TYR A 183 6.38 24.02 3.12
N LEU A 184 7.71 23.95 3.25
CA LEU A 184 8.38 23.04 4.20
C LEU A 184 7.91 23.18 5.66
N PRO A 185 7.58 24.38 6.20
CA PRO A 185 7.04 24.52 7.55
C PRO A 185 5.72 23.78 7.78
N TYR A 186 5.00 23.42 6.72
CA TYR A 186 3.74 22.68 6.80
C TYR A 186 3.91 21.15 6.69
N VAL A 187 5.13 20.66 6.47
CA VAL A 187 5.44 19.23 6.44
C VAL A 187 5.60 18.74 7.89
N ASP A 188 4.90 17.69 8.27
CA ASP A 188 5.03 17.10 9.61
C ASP A 188 6.45 16.54 9.83
N ILE A 189 6.94 16.70 11.06
CA ILE A 189 8.28 16.30 11.48
C ILE A 189 8.60 14.83 11.16
N ILE A 190 7.60 13.94 11.11
CA ILE A 190 7.79 12.51 10.80
C ILE A 190 8.38 12.26 9.40
N TYR A 191 8.21 13.21 8.47
CA TYR A 191 8.68 13.09 7.09
C TYR A 191 10.11 13.58 6.88
N PHE A 192 10.74 14.13 7.92
CA PHE A 192 12.12 14.56 7.87
C PHE A 192 13.07 13.40 8.11
N GLN A 193 14.21 13.43 7.40
CA GLN A 193 15.23 12.41 7.51
C GLN A 193 15.75 12.26 8.95
N LYS A 194 15.86 13.36 9.69
CA LYS A 194 16.24 13.35 11.12
C LYS A 194 15.34 12.45 11.98
N SER A 195 14.03 12.45 11.72
CA SER A 195 13.06 11.65 12.48
C SER A 195 13.19 10.18 12.10
N LEU A 196 13.43 9.90 10.81
CA LEU A 196 13.71 8.56 10.33
C LEU A 196 15.01 8.00 10.93
N VAL A 197 16.09 8.78 10.98
CA VAL A 197 17.34 8.42 11.66
C VAL A 197 17.08 8.12 13.14
N ALA A 198 16.34 8.99 13.82
CA ALA A 198 16.01 8.79 15.23
C ALA A 198 15.26 7.46 15.47
N CYS A 199 14.35 7.05 14.57
CA CYS A 199 13.65 5.77 14.65
C CYS A 199 14.59 4.54 14.59
N TYR A 200 15.73 4.63 13.91
CA TYR A 200 16.71 3.55 13.77
C TYR A 200 18.00 3.78 14.58
N SER A 201 17.99 4.78 15.47
CA SER A 201 19.17 5.17 16.26
C SER A 201 19.57 4.14 17.30
N GLN A 202 18.60 3.38 17.84
CA GLN A 202 18.85 2.34 18.84
C GLN A 202 19.13 1.00 18.16
N ALA A 203 20.28 0.41 18.51
CA ALA A 203 20.60 -0.95 18.09
C ALA A 203 19.71 -1.95 18.83
N ILE A 204 19.20 -2.94 18.10
CA ILE A 204 18.55 -4.10 18.72
C ILE A 204 19.65 -5.02 19.25
N PRO A 205 19.65 -5.38 20.54
CA PRO A 205 20.75 -6.14 21.11
C PRO A 205 20.82 -7.56 20.50
N PRO A 206 22.03 -8.07 20.23
CA PRO A 206 22.19 -9.45 19.84
C PRO A 206 21.82 -10.36 21.01
N ILE A 207 21.08 -11.42 20.71
CA ILE A 207 20.76 -12.50 21.65
C ILE A 207 21.11 -13.83 21.01
N THR A 208 21.40 -14.83 21.83
CA THR A 208 21.52 -16.23 21.44
C THR A 208 20.16 -16.94 21.54
N GLU A 209 20.04 -18.13 20.94
CA GLU A 209 18.83 -18.93 21.09
C GLU A 209 18.65 -19.43 22.53
N GLN A 210 19.74 -19.53 23.28
CA GLN A 210 19.77 -19.87 24.70
C GLN A 210 19.24 -18.73 25.57
N ASP A 211 19.43 -17.48 25.18
CA ASP A 211 18.90 -16.31 25.92
C ASP A 211 17.37 -16.24 25.86
N LEU A 212 16.74 -16.96 24.93
CA LEU A 212 15.28 -17.16 24.87
C LEU A 212 14.77 -18.22 25.88
N ALA A 213 15.61 -18.70 26.81
CA ALA A 213 15.26 -19.73 27.79
C ALA A 213 14.18 -19.28 28.81
N SER A 214 12.93 -19.55 28.42
CA SER A 214 11.81 -20.15 29.16
C SER A 214 11.83 -20.11 30.70
N HIS A 215 11.23 -19.07 31.29
CA HIS A 215 10.40 -19.25 32.49
C HIS A 215 8.98 -19.73 32.15
N ILE A 216 8.62 -19.77 30.86
CA ILE A 216 7.28 -20.10 30.39
C ILE A 216 7.34 -21.36 29.54
N THR A 217 6.71 -22.42 30.01
CA THR A 217 6.41 -23.61 29.22
C THR A 217 5.36 -23.20 28.19
N CYS A 218 5.78 -22.81 26.99
CA CYS A 218 4.87 -22.53 25.89
C CYS A 218 4.34 -23.87 25.36
N ARG A 219 3.21 -24.33 25.92
CA ARG A 219 2.50 -25.51 25.41
C ARG A 219 1.99 -25.21 24.00
N ALA A 220 1.87 -26.24 23.18
CA ALA A 220 1.18 -26.09 21.90
C ALA A 220 -0.20 -25.47 22.15
N PRO A 221 -0.62 -24.46 21.35
CA PRO A 221 -1.97 -23.94 21.47
C PRO A 221 -2.95 -25.09 21.33
N GLU A 222 -3.98 -25.12 22.17
CA GLU A 222 -5.05 -26.10 22.05
C GLU A 222 -5.66 -25.97 20.65
N ALA A 223 -5.52 -27.03 19.86
CA ALA A 223 -6.00 -27.07 18.49
C ALA A 223 -7.54 -27.13 18.51
N ALA A 224 -8.19 -25.98 18.62
CA ALA A 224 -9.61 -25.89 18.34
C ALA A 224 -9.80 -26.09 16.83
N ILE A 225 -10.53 -27.15 16.45
CA ILE A 225 -11.04 -27.31 15.08
C ILE A 225 -12.03 -26.18 14.84
N ARG A 226 -11.53 -25.05 14.34
CA ARG A 226 -12.38 -23.96 13.88
C ARG A 226 -12.76 -24.27 12.45
N ASN A 227 -14.05 -24.22 12.14
CA ASN A 227 -14.51 -24.22 10.76
C ASN A 227 -13.70 -23.16 10.01
N GLY A 228 -12.95 -23.60 9.00
CA GLY A 228 -12.09 -22.71 8.23
C GLY A 228 -12.90 -21.52 7.73
N ARG A 229 -12.26 -20.35 7.61
CA ARG A 229 -12.89 -19.19 6.96
C ARG A 229 -13.50 -19.69 5.65
N ALA A 230 -14.81 -19.48 5.48
CA ALA A 230 -15.51 -19.85 4.25
C ALA A 230 -14.67 -19.38 3.06
N ARG A 231 -14.37 -20.32 2.16
CA ARG A 231 -13.48 -20.08 1.03
C ARG A 231 -14.21 -19.19 0.02
N ILE A 232 -14.28 -17.90 0.31
CA ILE A 232 -14.73 -16.89 -0.64
C ILE A 232 -13.72 -16.94 -1.79
N VAL A 233 -14.20 -17.09 -3.02
CA VAL A 233 -13.38 -17.02 -4.23
C VAL A 233 -12.52 -15.76 -4.12
N ARG A 234 -11.20 -15.94 -4.05
CA ARG A 234 -10.28 -14.80 -4.06
C ARG A 234 -10.49 -14.11 -5.40
N ILE A 235 -10.94 -12.86 -5.36
CA ILE A 235 -10.87 -11.97 -6.52
C ILE A 235 -9.37 -11.92 -6.88
N PRO A 236 -8.96 -12.28 -8.10
CA PRO A 236 -7.55 -12.29 -8.47
C PRO A 236 -6.94 -10.89 -8.28
N ASN A 237 -5.83 -10.80 -7.55
CA ASN A 237 -4.96 -9.63 -7.62
C ASN A 237 -4.22 -9.69 -8.96
N GLY A 238 -4.89 -9.22 -10.01
CA GLY A 238 -4.34 -9.19 -11.37
C GLY A 238 -5.33 -8.55 -12.33
N GLY A 239 -5.17 -7.25 -12.57
CA GLY A 239 -5.87 -6.55 -13.64
C GLY A 239 -6.15 -5.07 -13.40
N GLY A 240 -5.98 -4.58 -12.18
CA GLY A 240 -6.14 -3.16 -11.89
C GLY A 240 -5.20 -2.72 -10.78
N THR A 241 -4.14 -1.98 -11.14
CA THR A 241 -4.03 -0.68 -10.46
C THR A 241 -5.41 -0.09 -10.61
N SER A 242 -6.16 0.03 -9.51
CA SER A 242 -7.57 0.39 -9.61
C SER A 242 -7.63 1.61 -10.52
N ARG A 243 -8.38 1.49 -11.61
CA ARG A 243 -8.60 2.59 -12.57
C ARG A 243 -8.92 3.86 -11.77
N TRP A 244 -9.70 3.69 -10.70
CA TRP A 244 -9.85 4.54 -9.53
C TRP A 244 -8.63 5.34 -9.04
N HIS A 245 -7.54 4.71 -8.59
CA HIS A 245 -6.37 5.42 -8.07
C HIS A 245 -5.66 6.26 -9.14
N ARG A 246 -5.75 5.86 -10.41
CA ARG A 246 -5.06 6.50 -11.54
C ARG A 246 -5.92 7.53 -12.28
N GLU A 247 -7.25 7.42 -12.18
CA GLU A 247 -8.24 8.21 -12.94
C GLU A 247 -8.89 9.30 -12.06
N TYR A 248 -9.07 9.05 -10.75
CA TYR A 248 -9.76 9.99 -9.85
C TYR A 248 -8.85 10.65 -8.82
N MET A 249 -7.65 10.11 -8.58
CA MET A 249 -6.66 10.75 -7.71
C MET A 249 -5.69 11.64 -8.49
N TYR A 250 -5.47 11.38 -9.79
CA TYR A 250 -4.59 12.16 -10.69
C TYR A 250 -5.07 12.08 -12.15
N PRO A 251 -5.98 12.96 -12.63
CA PRO A 251 -6.47 12.90 -14.00
C PRO A 251 -5.35 13.27 -14.99
N LYS A 252 -4.98 12.34 -15.89
CA LYS A 252 -4.16 12.63 -17.07
C LYS A 252 -5.04 13.33 -18.11
N ARG A 253 -4.62 14.52 -18.57
CA ARG A 253 -5.23 15.21 -19.72
C ARG A 253 -4.94 14.41 -21.00
N ASP A 254 -5.96 14.23 -21.82
CA ASP A 254 -5.85 13.67 -23.17
C ASP A 254 -5.10 14.67 -24.07
N GLU A 255 -3.83 14.37 -24.37
CA GLU A 255 -3.15 14.96 -25.53
C GLU A 255 -3.23 13.98 -26.71
N PRO A 256 -3.62 14.44 -27.91
CA PRO A 256 -3.72 13.58 -29.08
C PRO A 256 -2.33 13.08 -29.49
N ARG A 257 -2.17 11.75 -29.58
CA ARG A 257 -0.94 11.13 -30.06
C ARG A 257 -0.73 11.48 -31.53
N LEU A 258 0.23 12.36 -31.80
CA LEU A 258 0.87 12.43 -33.10
C LEU A 258 1.61 11.11 -33.34
N ILE A 259 1.20 10.39 -34.37
CA ILE A 259 1.91 9.24 -34.92
C ILE A 259 3.21 9.80 -35.51
N ASN A 260 4.36 9.45 -34.93
CA ASN A 260 5.59 9.52 -35.68
C ASN A 260 6.41 8.25 -35.51
N SER A 261 6.52 7.57 -36.64
CA SER A 261 7.41 6.48 -36.98
C SER A 261 8.87 6.86 -36.75
N GLN A 262 9.59 6.08 -35.94
CA GLN A 262 10.99 5.70 -36.14
C GLN A 262 11.43 4.84 -34.94
N GLY A 263 11.43 3.51 -35.12
CA GLY A 263 12.17 2.58 -34.26
C GLY A 263 13.61 2.42 -34.79
N PRO A 264 14.63 2.25 -33.93
CA PRO A 264 15.98 1.97 -34.39
C PRO A 264 16.09 0.55 -34.97
N LEU A 265 16.73 0.50 -36.13
CA LEU A 265 17.14 -0.67 -36.88
C LEU A 265 18.19 -1.48 -36.10
N THR A 266 18.00 -2.79 -35.98
CA THR A 266 19.07 -3.77 -36.17
C THR A 266 18.47 -5.10 -36.63
N ALA A 267 18.75 -5.42 -37.90
CA ALA A 267 18.48 -6.70 -38.53
C ALA A 267 19.73 -7.58 -38.44
N THR A 268 19.54 -8.87 -38.17
CA THR A 268 20.38 -9.91 -38.76
C THR A 268 19.47 -11.04 -39.21
N SER A 269 19.45 -11.20 -40.54
CA SER A 269 18.75 -12.17 -41.37
C SER A 269 19.31 -13.58 -41.24
N LYS A 270 18.45 -14.59 -41.43
CA LYS A 270 18.72 -15.72 -42.32
C LYS A 270 17.39 -16.30 -42.82
N GLU A 271 17.31 -16.38 -44.15
CA GLU A 271 16.21 -16.87 -44.98
C GLU A 271 16.15 -18.40 -44.95
N ASP A 272 14.94 -18.98 -45.08
CA ASP A 272 14.61 -19.98 -46.13
C ASP A 272 13.16 -20.53 -45.97
N ALA A 273 12.40 -20.34 -47.05
CA ALA A 273 11.28 -21.13 -47.63
C ALA A 273 10.09 -21.70 -46.78
N SER A 274 8.90 -21.15 -47.09
CA SER A 274 7.48 -21.58 -46.99
C SER A 274 7.17 -23.11 -47.10
N PRO A 275 6.01 -23.65 -46.62
CA PRO A 275 4.67 -23.05 -46.75
C PRO A 275 3.72 -23.11 -45.53
N SER A 276 2.76 -22.19 -45.58
CA SER A 276 1.46 -22.12 -44.89
C SER A 276 1.01 -23.39 -44.14
N ILE A 277 0.96 -23.31 -42.80
CA ILE A 277 0.26 -24.26 -41.93
C ILE A 277 -0.77 -23.50 -41.10
N GLU A 278 -1.99 -24.02 -41.17
CA GLU A 278 -3.20 -23.57 -40.49
C GLU A 278 -2.99 -23.30 -38.99
N HIS A 279 -3.63 -22.24 -38.48
CA HIS A 279 -3.64 -21.91 -37.05
C HIS A 279 -4.47 -22.92 -36.25
N GLY A 280 -3.91 -24.11 -36.03
CA GLY A 280 -4.38 -25.06 -35.02
C GLY A 280 -3.99 -24.58 -33.63
N LYS A 281 -4.99 -24.36 -32.76
CA LYS A 281 -4.81 -23.98 -31.35
C LYS A 281 -3.87 -24.96 -30.63
N GLY A 282 -2.60 -24.60 -30.48
CA GLY A 282 -1.62 -25.36 -29.70
C GLY A 282 -2.04 -25.41 -28.23
N LYS A 283 -2.50 -26.57 -27.75
CA LYS A 283 -2.69 -26.82 -26.32
C LYS A 283 -1.32 -26.70 -25.65
N SER A 284 -1.11 -25.68 -24.81
CA SER A 284 0.08 -25.58 -23.99
C SER A 284 0.21 -26.86 -23.16
N MET A 285 1.23 -27.68 -23.43
CA MET A 285 1.49 -28.90 -22.67
C MET A 285 1.81 -28.53 -21.23
N ARG A 286 0.87 -28.81 -20.31
CA ARG A 286 1.04 -28.51 -18.88
C ARG A 286 2.08 -29.43 -18.28
N ARG A 287 3.10 -28.84 -17.66
CA ARG A 287 4.12 -29.55 -16.87
C ARG A 287 3.62 -29.82 -15.45
N CYS A 288 4.05 -30.93 -14.88
CA CYS A 288 3.76 -31.29 -13.50
C CYS A 288 4.46 -30.32 -12.54
N GLY A 289 3.72 -29.71 -11.60
CA GLY A 289 4.28 -28.78 -10.61
C GLY A 289 5.10 -29.43 -9.48
N ILE A 290 5.54 -30.68 -9.65
CA ILE A 290 6.45 -31.39 -8.72
C ILE A 290 7.71 -31.83 -9.47
N CYS A 291 7.58 -32.62 -10.54
CA CYS A 291 8.74 -33.12 -11.30
C CYS A 291 9.02 -32.36 -12.61
N MET A 292 8.17 -31.41 -13.00
CA MET A 292 8.29 -30.59 -14.22
C MET A 292 8.18 -31.35 -15.55
N GLU A 293 7.88 -32.65 -15.54
CA GLU A 293 7.60 -33.45 -16.72
C GLU A 293 6.20 -33.21 -17.29
N ILE A 294 6.05 -33.45 -18.59
CA ILE A 294 4.80 -33.29 -19.33
C ILE A 294 4.01 -34.60 -19.28
N GLY A 295 2.67 -34.50 -19.26
CA GLY A 295 1.79 -35.67 -19.42
C GLY A 295 1.07 -36.12 -18.15
N HIS A 296 1.35 -35.53 -16.99
CA HIS A 296 0.64 -35.83 -15.75
C HIS A 296 0.47 -34.58 -14.86
N ARG A 297 -0.48 -34.64 -13.91
CA ARG A 297 -0.77 -33.55 -12.98
C ARG A 297 -0.05 -33.80 -11.65
N ARG A 298 0.07 -32.75 -10.83
CA ARG A 298 0.64 -32.82 -9.47
C ARG A 298 0.07 -33.98 -8.63
N THR A 299 -1.23 -34.23 -8.71
CA THR A 299 -1.94 -35.28 -7.98
C THR A 299 -1.68 -36.70 -8.50
N THR A 300 -1.12 -36.84 -9.70
CA THR A 300 -0.80 -38.11 -10.33
C THR A 300 0.70 -38.27 -10.57
N CYS A 301 1.53 -37.47 -9.87
CA CYS A 301 2.97 -37.47 -10.03
C CYS A 301 3.58 -38.75 -9.42
N PRO A 302 4.35 -39.54 -10.20
CA PRO A 302 4.97 -40.76 -9.70
C PRO A 302 5.98 -40.48 -8.58
N ILE A 303 6.72 -39.36 -8.65
CA ILE A 303 7.65 -38.92 -7.60
C ILE A 303 6.91 -38.65 -6.29
N LEU A 304 5.73 -38.01 -6.35
CA LEU A 304 4.92 -37.77 -5.16
C LEU A 304 4.42 -39.09 -4.56
N LYS A 305 3.95 -40.02 -5.40
CA LYS A 305 3.47 -41.34 -4.94
C LYS A 305 4.58 -42.18 -4.30
N GLN A 306 5.80 -42.15 -4.84
CA GLN A 306 6.95 -42.83 -4.23
C GLN A 306 7.33 -42.20 -2.88
N ALA A 307 7.34 -40.87 -2.79
CA ALA A 307 7.62 -40.18 -1.53
C ALA A 307 6.57 -40.47 -0.45
N ASP A 308 5.30 -40.59 -0.83
CA ASP A 308 4.21 -40.91 0.10
C ASP A 308 4.26 -42.40 0.53
N ALA A 309 4.65 -43.31 -0.35
CA ALA A 309 4.88 -44.73 -0.02
C ALA A 309 6.05 -44.91 0.96
N LEU A 310 7.18 -44.25 0.71
CA LEU A 310 8.34 -44.26 1.62
C LEU A 310 8.03 -43.66 2.99
N ARG A 311 7.16 -42.63 3.04
CA ARG A 311 6.66 -42.11 4.32
C ARG A 311 5.78 -43.13 5.03
N ALA A 312 4.89 -43.81 4.31
CA ALA A 312 4.01 -44.80 4.91
C ALA A 312 4.80 -45.98 5.53
N GLU A 313 5.86 -46.44 4.87
CA GLU A 313 6.76 -47.48 5.39
C GLU A 313 7.52 -47.02 6.65
N TYR A 314 7.93 -45.75 6.72
CA TYR A 314 8.63 -45.19 7.88
C TYR A 314 7.76 -45.06 9.14
N PHE A 315 6.43 -45.06 9.01
CA PHE A 315 5.49 -44.89 10.12
C PHE A 315 4.83 -46.20 10.59
N THR A 316 5.18 -47.35 10.00
CA THR A 316 4.66 -48.67 10.40
C THR A 316 5.60 -49.47 11.30
N ASP A 317 6.88 -49.07 11.43
CA ASP A 317 7.89 -49.74 12.29
C ASP A 317 8.20 -48.94 13.58
N SER A 318 7.23 -48.19 14.12
CA SER A 318 7.34 -47.47 15.42
C SER A 318 6.42 -48.04 16.48
#